data_AF-A0A957AWY4-F1
#
_entry.id   AF-A0A957AWY4-F1
#
_cell.length_a   1.000
_cell.length_b   1.000
_cell.length_c   1.000
_cell.angle_alpha   90.00
_cell.angle_beta   90.00
_cell.angle_gamma   90.00
#
_symmetry.space_group_name_H-M   'P 1'
#
loop_
_entity.id
_entity.type
_entity.pdbx_description
1 polymer ?
#
loop_
_entity_poly.entity_id
_entity_poly.type
_entity_poly.pdbx_seq_one_letter_code
_entity_poly.pdbx_strand_id
1 'polypeptide(L)'
;MLIIRNLTKQHGSKLLLKDVSIALRPGEVLGLAERVGSGVGTLLDVLAGRDYPDSGSISLDGRRLEWPFRPHDLRIGIIYEEPKLVESLDIPGNIFLGNEQSLTGPASWFRIVSPYKAHDEAARLLDALNLYFPSLTAKPSSLSTEQKQLVAIARVAAGFPRLIIIENPGRSLSLPYQEQLLQLMKMWQERGCMIILCSTNLDHLFAAADRIAVLRDGRLISDTPTDRTSREEIVAAVVGTADHQQITPVIWALDSFYQARKKAEMLHYNQQMLKRDLAKQDSLNKQLLKQLSLQVEALDKANVALQDAQRRLLTEREQERKHLARELHDQLIQDLLSLSYELEDLENTVEAPPKVTARIPGMREHIRRMIDDLRRICGNLRPPTIDSLGLDGALKSYVANWSEQTGIAVELNLDPNVGRLPEKIELSIFRIVQEGLSNIRKHANASHVVVSVTRTSPRMLKMTITDNGEGLHEDFDLGGLGRMGHFGLLGVTERVALMGGRIDLGNQPGGGLQIQVEIPHSRRKPAGVASLGAGH
;
A
#
# COMPACT_ATOMS: atom_id res chain seq x y z
N MET A 1 -41.73 34.48 28.17
CA MET A 1 -42.54 33.56 28.99
C MET A 1 -43.71 33.06 28.17
N LEU A 2 -43.89 31.75 28.11
CA LEU A 2 -45.05 31.08 27.52
C LEU A 2 -46.04 30.74 28.65
N ILE A 3 -47.32 31.04 28.45
CA ILE A 3 -48.40 30.74 29.39
C ILE A 3 -49.54 30.08 28.62
N ILE A 4 -49.89 28.86 29.03
CA ILE A 4 -51.02 28.07 28.57
C ILE A 4 -52.02 28.00 29.73
N ARG A 5 -53.28 28.38 29.49
CA ARG A 5 -54.33 28.38 30.52
C ARG A 5 -55.55 27.61 30.03
N ASN A 6 -55.94 26.60 30.81
CA ASN A 6 -57.15 25.79 30.65
C ASN A 6 -57.36 25.31 29.20
N LEU A 7 -56.27 24.87 28.56
CA LEU A 7 -56.27 24.48 27.17
C LEU A 7 -57.04 23.17 26.99
N THR A 8 -58.07 23.20 26.16
CA THR A 8 -58.88 22.03 25.81
C THR A 8 -58.91 21.86 24.31
N LYS A 9 -58.80 20.60 23.87
CA LYS A 9 -58.88 20.21 22.46
C LYS A 9 -59.63 18.91 22.31
N GLN A 10 -60.54 18.88 21.36
CA GLN A 10 -61.40 17.76 21.03
C GLN A 10 -61.27 17.45 19.52
N HIS A 11 -61.35 16.16 19.19
CA HIS A 11 -61.49 15.70 17.81
C HIS A 11 -62.63 14.68 17.76
N GLY A 12 -63.73 15.05 17.08
CA GLY A 12 -64.98 14.28 17.15
C GLY A 12 -65.51 14.19 18.58
N SER A 13 -65.72 12.98 19.10
CA SER A 13 -66.15 12.74 20.48
C SER A 13 -64.98 12.59 21.47
N LYS A 14 -63.73 12.57 21.00
CA LYS A 14 -62.54 12.31 21.83
C LYS A 14 -61.90 13.61 22.29
N LEU A 15 -61.91 13.85 23.60
CA LEU A 15 -61.12 14.92 24.24
C LEU A 15 -59.65 14.53 24.26
N LEU A 16 -58.84 15.23 23.48
CA LEU A 16 -57.39 15.03 23.33
C LEU A 16 -56.60 15.83 24.37
N LEU A 17 -57.06 17.02 24.73
CA LEU A 17 -56.56 17.84 25.84
C LEU A 17 -57.72 18.31 26.70
N LYS A 18 -57.53 18.35 28.02
CA LYS A 18 -58.56 18.68 29.02
C LYS A 18 -57.95 19.61 30.06
N ASP A 19 -58.31 20.90 29.99
CA ASP A 19 -57.94 21.94 30.96
C ASP A 19 -56.43 22.05 31.27
N VAL A 20 -55.58 21.83 30.27
CA VAL A 20 -54.12 21.85 30.45
C VAL A 20 -53.63 23.27 30.71
N SER A 21 -52.91 23.47 31.82
CA SER A 21 -52.33 24.77 32.17
C SER A 21 -50.84 24.61 32.46
N ILE A 22 -49.99 25.31 31.71
CA ILE A 22 -48.52 25.21 31.78
C ILE A 22 -47.95 26.62 31.69
N ALA A 23 -46.91 26.90 32.45
CA ALA A 23 -46.15 28.15 32.37
C ALA A 23 -44.67 27.82 32.18
N LEU A 24 -44.00 28.50 31.24
CA LEU A 24 -42.59 28.29 30.92
C LEU A 24 -41.84 29.63 30.88
N ARG A 25 -40.80 29.75 31.71
CA ARG A 25 -40.01 30.97 31.87
C ARG A 25 -38.89 31.06 30.83
N PRO A 26 -38.45 32.27 30.44
CA PRO A 26 -37.26 32.43 29.60
C PRO A 26 -36.05 31.71 30.21
N GLY A 27 -35.31 30.93 29.41
CA GLY A 27 -34.16 30.15 29.88
C GLY A 27 -34.54 28.91 30.71
N GLU A 28 -35.79 28.47 30.70
CA GLU A 28 -36.24 27.23 31.34
C GLU A 28 -36.46 26.14 30.29
N VAL A 29 -36.06 24.90 30.64
CA VAL A 29 -36.30 23.68 29.88
C VAL A 29 -37.39 22.87 30.58
N LEU A 30 -38.54 22.73 29.92
CA LEU A 30 -39.63 21.86 30.35
C LEU A 30 -39.54 20.51 29.64
N GLY A 31 -39.34 19.45 30.42
CA GLY A 31 -39.45 18.07 29.97
C GLY A 31 -40.92 17.63 29.95
N LEU A 32 -41.41 17.14 28.81
CA LEU A 32 -42.71 16.48 28.72
C LEU A 32 -42.51 14.96 28.66
N ALA A 33 -42.87 14.31 29.77
CA ALA A 33 -42.93 12.86 29.86
C ALA A 33 -44.32 12.38 29.44
N GLU A 34 -44.37 11.33 28.62
CA GLU A 34 -45.63 10.80 28.11
C GLU A 34 -45.67 9.28 27.98
N ARG A 35 -46.89 8.75 27.94
CA ARG A 35 -47.23 7.50 27.26
C ARG A 35 -47.77 7.84 25.87
N VAL A 36 -47.51 7.01 24.86
CA VAL A 36 -48.07 7.18 23.51
C VAL A 36 -49.60 7.39 23.60
N GLY A 37 -50.08 8.50 23.03
CA GLY A 37 -51.50 8.89 23.07
C GLY A 37 -51.92 9.75 24.27
N SER A 38 -50.97 10.28 25.03
CA SER A 38 -51.20 11.15 26.20
C SER A 38 -51.84 12.52 25.90
N GLY A 39 -51.71 12.99 24.66
CA GLY A 39 -52.08 14.34 24.23
C GLY A 39 -50.90 15.29 23.96
N VAL A 40 -49.65 14.90 24.25
CA VAL A 40 -48.49 15.78 24.00
C VAL A 40 -48.41 16.18 22.53
N GLY A 41 -48.52 15.23 21.58
CA GLY A 41 -48.55 15.57 20.15
C GLY A 41 -49.60 16.64 19.80
N THR A 42 -50.81 16.54 20.36
CA THR A 42 -51.86 17.55 20.19
C THR A 42 -51.45 18.91 20.76
N LEU A 43 -50.84 18.93 21.94
CA LEU A 43 -50.32 20.16 22.56
C LEU A 43 -49.26 20.82 21.66
N LEU A 44 -48.36 20.02 21.09
CA LEU A 44 -47.30 20.50 20.21
C LEU A 44 -47.87 21.00 18.87
N ASP A 45 -48.85 20.33 18.28
CA ASP A 45 -49.51 20.80 17.05
C ASP A 45 -50.22 22.15 17.28
N VAL A 46 -50.81 22.36 18.46
CA VAL A 46 -51.40 23.65 18.84
C VAL A 46 -50.31 24.72 19.01
N LEU A 47 -49.21 24.41 19.70
CA LEU A 47 -48.06 25.33 19.85
C LEU A 47 -47.32 25.59 18.54
N ALA A 48 -47.41 24.67 17.58
CA ALA A 48 -46.86 24.78 16.24
C ALA A 48 -47.78 25.54 15.27
N GLY A 49 -48.95 26.00 15.72
CA GLY A 49 -49.93 26.68 14.87
C GLY A 49 -50.57 25.79 13.80
N ARG A 50 -50.38 24.46 13.88
CA ARG A 50 -50.99 23.48 12.96
C ARG A 50 -52.42 23.15 13.31
N ASP A 51 -52.75 23.28 14.59
CA ASP A 51 -54.10 23.12 15.12
C ASP A 51 -54.42 24.28 16.06
N TYR A 52 -55.70 24.51 16.36
CA TYR A 52 -56.19 25.58 17.22
C TYR A 52 -56.91 25.00 18.44
N PRO A 53 -56.89 25.67 19.60
CA PRO A 53 -57.63 25.20 20.77
C PRO A 53 -59.13 25.41 20.61
N ASP A 54 -59.94 24.50 21.20
CA ASP A 54 -61.39 24.69 21.27
C ASP A 54 -61.78 25.60 22.44
N SER A 55 -61.02 25.55 23.54
CA SER A 55 -61.12 26.49 24.64
C SER A 55 -59.79 26.70 25.35
N GLY A 56 -59.73 27.73 26.20
CA GLY A 56 -58.50 28.18 26.86
C GLY A 56 -57.76 29.27 26.10
N SER A 57 -56.52 29.54 26.51
CA SER A 57 -55.68 30.54 25.85
C SER A 57 -54.20 30.21 25.95
N ILE A 58 -53.45 30.62 24.92
CA ILE A 58 -51.99 30.59 24.92
C ILE A 58 -51.50 32.01 24.74
N SER A 59 -50.47 32.38 25.49
CA SER A 59 -49.77 33.65 25.32
C SER A 59 -48.26 33.47 25.35
N LEU A 60 -47.57 34.24 24.51
CA LEU A 60 -46.12 34.25 24.41
C LEU A 60 -45.64 35.69 24.62
N ASP A 61 -44.79 35.89 25.62
CA ASP A 61 -44.27 37.21 26.03
C ASP A 61 -45.39 38.24 26.27
N GLY A 62 -46.47 37.81 26.92
CA GLY A 62 -47.62 38.63 27.27
C GLY A 62 -48.61 38.86 26.11
N ARG A 63 -48.29 38.43 24.88
CA ARG A 63 -49.21 38.52 23.74
C ARG A 63 -50.01 37.23 23.61
N ARG A 64 -51.34 37.33 23.66
CA ARG A 64 -52.23 36.20 23.36
C ARG A 64 -52.04 35.78 21.90
N LEU A 65 -51.92 34.48 21.66
CA LEU A 65 -51.82 33.93 20.31
C LEU A 65 -53.20 33.84 19.67
N GLU A 66 -53.27 34.16 18.39
CA GLU A 66 -54.47 34.04 17.56
C GLU A 66 -54.18 33.10 16.39
N TRP A 67 -55.19 32.32 15.98
CA TRP A 67 -55.04 31.29 14.96
C TRP A 67 -55.67 31.71 13.62
N PRO A 68 -55.10 31.28 12.48
CA PRO A 68 -53.81 30.58 12.37
C PRO A 68 -52.63 31.56 12.54
N PHE A 69 -51.56 31.13 13.22
CA PHE A 69 -50.30 31.87 13.24
C PHE A 69 -49.19 31.05 12.56
N ARG A 70 -48.13 31.74 12.13
CA ARG A 70 -46.93 31.09 11.62
C ARG A 70 -45.88 31.05 12.73
N PRO A 71 -45.35 29.87 13.12
CA PRO A 71 -44.34 29.74 14.16
C PRO A 71 -43.14 30.66 13.98
N HIS A 72 -42.72 30.83 12.73
CA HIS A 72 -41.58 31.66 12.36
C HIS A 72 -41.77 33.14 12.74
N ASP A 73 -42.96 33.72 12.54
CA ASP A 73 -43.25 35.13 12.86
C ASP A 73 -43.12 35.39 14.38
N LEU A 74 -43.29 34.34 15.19
CA LEU A 74 -43.16 34.35 16.64
C LEU A 74 -41.82 33.82 17.13
N ARG A 75 -40.89 33.48 16.21
CA ARG A 75 -39.60 32.85 16.49
C ARG A 75 -39.72 31.55 17.29
N ILE A 76 -40.69 30.73 16.94
CA ILE A 76 -40.86 29.37 17.46
C ILE A 76 -40.14 28.41 16.52
N GLY A 77 -39.08 27.76 17.02
CA GLY A 77 -38.34 26.70 16.34
C GLY A 77 -38.86 25.33 16.73
N ILE A 78 -39.00 24.41 15.77
CA ILE A 78 -39.54 23.07 16.02
C ILE A 78 -38.67 22.02 15.36
N ILE A 79 -38.29 21.01 16.13
CA ILE A 79 -37.50 19.86 15.72
C ILE A 79 -38.37 18.62 15.96
N TYR A 80 -39.05 18.16 14.91
CA TYR A 80 -39.92 16.99 14.96
C TYR A 80 -39.11 15.68 15.08
N GLU A 81 -39.75 14.60 15.54
CA GLU A 81 -39.14 13.25 15.56
C GLU A 81 -38.76 12.81 14.14
N GLU A 82 -39.64 13.10 13.17
CA GLU A 82 -39.41 12.92 11.73
C GLU A 82 -39.47 14.28 11.01
N PRO A 83 -38.31 14.93 10.75
CA PRO A 83 -38.27 16.25 10.18
C PRO A 83 -38.65 16.21 8.70
N LYS A 84 -39.64 17.03 8.34
CA LYS A 84 -40.01 17.24 6.93
C LYS A 84 -39.07 18.28 6.31
N LEU A 85 -38.27 17.82 5.36
CA LEU A 85 -37.40 18.64 4.53
C LEU A 85 -38.02 18.81 3.13
N VAL A 86 -37.74 19.93 2.48
CA VAL A 86 -38.23 20.21 1.12
C VAL A 86 -37.29 19.55 0.12
N GLU A 87 -37.78 18.51 -0.56
CA GLU A 87 -37.01 17.67 -1.49
C GLU A 87 -36.41 18.44 -2.67
N SER A 88 -37.04 19.54 -3.10
CA SER A 88 -36.52 20.38 -4.18
C SER A 88 -35.33 21.23 -3.78
N LEU A 89 -35.08 21.43 -2.47
CA LEU A 89 -33.97 22.24 -1.95
C LEU A 89 -32.78 21.35 -1.56
N ASP A 90 -31.59 21.94 -1.52
CA ASP A 90 -30.39 21.33 -0.95
C ASP A 90 -30.33 21.54 0.58
N ILE A 91 -29.22 21.16 1.22
CA ILE A 91 -29.06 21.30 2.67
C ILE A 91 -29.14 22.79 3.10
N PRO A 92 -28.35 23.72 2.54
CA PRO A 92 -28.42 25.13 2.90
C PRO A 92 -29.81 25.75 2.66
N GLY A 93 -30.45 25.42 1.54
CA GLY A 93 -31.82 25.85 1.26
C GLY A 93 -32.82 25.36 2.32
N ASN A 94 -32.64 24.13 2.83
CA ASN A 94 -33.44 23.63 3.93
C ASN A 94 -33.09 24.26 5.29
N ILE A 95 -31.82 24.61 5.55
CA ILE A 95 -31.38 25.25 6.80
C ILE A 95 -31.96 26.65 6.92
N PHE A 96 -31.89 27.46 5.85
CA PHE A 96 -32.35 28.84 5.88
C PHE A 96 -33.83 29.01 5.49
N LEU A 97 -34.56 27.92 5.23
CA LEU A 97 -35.97 27.97 4.89
C LEU A 97 -36.78 28.68 5.99
N GLY A 98 -37.54 29.70 5.62
CA GLY A 98 -38.23 30.61 6.52
C GLY A 98 -37.35 31.77 6.98
N ASN A 99 -36.07 31.52 7.29
CA ASN A 99 -35.06 32.52 7.65
C ASN A 99 -34.29 33.07 6.43
N GLU A 100 -34.92 33.19 5.25
CA GLU A 100 -34.20 33.65 4.06
C GLU A 100 -33.69 35.08 4.29
N GLN A 101 -32.36 35.24 4.35
CA GLN A 101 -31.71 36.54 4.53
C GLN A 101 -31.91 37.37 3.25
N SER A 102 -32.78 38.38 3.31
CA SER A 102 -32.94 39.33 2.21
C SER A 102 -31.72 40.24 2.11
N LEU A 103 -31.29 40.57 0.88
CA LEU A 103 -30.48 41.75 0.65
C LEU A 103 -31.23 42.97 1.19
N THR A 104 -30.57 43.76 2.04
CA THR A 104 -31.05 45.07 2.47
C THR A 104 -30.83 46.06 1.32
N GLY A 105 -31.91 46.45 0.63
CA GLY A 105 -31.87 47.45 -0.45
C GLY A 105 -33.24 47.69 -1.10
N PRO A 106 -33.41 48.75 -1.93
CA PRO A 106 -34.70 49.14 -2.54
C PRO A 106 -35.32 48.07 -3.47
N ALA A 107 -34.60 46.99 -3.78
CA ALA A 107 -35.09 45.80 -4.50
C ALA A 107 -35.63 44.68 -3.58
N SER A 108 -35.90 44.97 -2.29
CA SER A 108 -36.34 44.01 -1.25
C SER A 108 -37.64 43.24 -1.53
N TRP A 109 -38.34 43.53 -2.65
CA TRP A 109 -39.52 42.79 -3.09
C TRP A 109 -39.18 41.49 -3.82
N PHE A 110 -37.97 41.39 -4.38
CA PHE A 110 -37.39 40.11 -4.82
C PHE A 110 -36.46 39.59 -3.73
N ARG A 111 -36.96 38.66 -2.94
CA ARG A 111 -36.23 38.00 -1.85
C ARG A 111 -35.21 36.98 -2.40
N ILE A 112 -34.30 37.44 -3.27
CA ILE A 112 -33.30 36.60 -3.93
C ILE A 112 -32.11 36.44 -2.99
N VAL A 113 -32.04 35.29 -2.33
CA VAL A 113 -30.83 34.86 -1.61
C VAL A 113 -29.78 34.46 -2.66
N SER A 114 -28.58 35.03 -2.59
CA SER A 114 -27.46 34.54 -3.38
C SER A 114 -27.14 33.10 -2.96
N PRO A 115 -27.26 32.09 -3.84
CA PRO A 115 -27.03 30.68 -3.47
C PRO A 115 -25.65 30.44 -2.87
N TYR A 116 -24.64 31.14 -3.40
CA TYR A 116 -23.26 31.07 -2.94
C TYR A 116 -23.09 31.55 -1.49
N LYS A 117 -23.72 32.68 -1.12
CA LYS A 117 -23.66 33.19 0.27
C LYS A 117 -24.37 32.27 1.26
N ALA A 118 -25.48 31.67 0.85
CA ALA A 118 -26.19 30.69 1.68
C ALA A 118 -25.35 29.42 1.91
N HIS A 119 -24.60 28.97 0.90
CA HIS A 119 -23.67 27.84 1.04
C HIS A 119 -22.55 28.14 2.03
N ASP A 120 -21.88 29.29 1.92
CA ASP A 120 -20.78 29.67 2.82
C ASP A 120 -21.26 29.89 4.27
N GLU A 121 -22.45 30.46 4.45
CA GLU A 121 -23.05 30.66 5.79
C GLU A 121 -23.49 29.32 6.39
N ALA A 122 -24.10 28.44 5.59
CA ALA A 122 -24.44 27.09 6.04
C ALA A 122 -23.18 26.31 6.45
N ALA A 123 -22.10 26.39 5.66
CA ALA A 123 -20.84 25.72 5.98
C ALA A 123 -20.29 26.21 7.33
N ARG A 124 -20.24 27.54 7.54
CA ARG A 124 -19.79 28.13 8.82
C ARG A 124 -20.68 27.77 9.99
N LEU A 125 -22.00 27.78 9.81
CA LEU A 125 -22.94 27.38 10.85
C LEU A 125 -22.75 25.90 11.22
N LEU A 126 -22.68 25.02 10.22
CA LEU A 126 -22.51 23.59 10.45
C LEU A 126 -21.16 23.27 11.12
N ASP A 127 -20.09 23.96 10.74
CA ASP A 127 -18.77 23.84 11.37
C ASP A 127 -18.80 24.31 12.83
N ALA A 128 -19.43 25.46 13.11
CA ALA A 128 -19.61 25.97 14.47
C ALA A 128 -20.46 25.04 15.35
N LEU A 129 -21.40 24.31 14.75
CA LEU A 129 -22.21 23.28 15.41
C LEU A 129 -21.52 21.90 15.45
N ASN A 130 -20.32 21.77 14.85
CA ASN A 130 -19.57 20.52 14.69
C ASN A 130 -20.40 19.40 14.01
N LEU A 131 -21.16 19.78 12.98
CA LEU A 131 -22.03 18.91 12.18
C LEU A 131 -21.40 18.62 10.82
N TYR A 132 -21.09 17.35 10.57
CA TYR A 132 -20.42 16.95 9.33
C TYR A 132 -21.40 16.45 8.26
N PHE A 133 -21.28 17.03 7.05
CA PHE A 133 -21.97 16.56 5.85
C PHE A 133 -20.97 16.34 4.71
N PRO A 134 -21.00 15.18 4.02
CA PRO A 134 -20.11 14.92 2.89
C PRO A 134 -20.30 15.89 1.70
N SER A 135 -21.52 16.39 1.53
CA SER A 135 -21.86 17.38 0.50
C SER A 135 -23.04 18.22 0.94
N LEU A 136 -22.90 19.55 0.87
CA LEU A 136 -23.98 20.50 1.15
C LEU A 136 -25.00 20.60 0.02
N THR A 137 -24.64 20.18 -1.20
CA THR A 137 -25.54 20.19 -2.35
C THR A 137 -26.43 18.94 -2.44
N ALA A 138 -26.29 18.01 -1.48
CA ALA A 138 -27.08 16.80 -1.41
C ALA A 138 -28.58 17.09 -1.22
N LYS A 139 -29.42 16.25 -1.82
CA LYS A 139 -30.89 16.33 -1.67
C LYS A 139 -31.36 15.58 -0.41
N PRO A 140 -32.47 16.01 0.24
CA PRO A 140 -33.00 15.35 1.43
C PRO A 140 -33.25 13.85 1.25
N SER A 141 -33.72 13.41 0.08
CA SER A 141 -33.89 11.99 -0.28
C SER A 141 -32.62 11.13 -0.13
N SER A 142 -31.43 11.73 -0.26
CA SER A 142 -30.14 11.04 -0.12
C SER A 142 -29.59 11.03 1.32
N LEU A 143 -30.24 11.74 2.24
CA LEU A 143 -29.81 11.87 3.63
C LEU A 143 -30.33 10.73 4.50
N SER A 144 -29.50 10.28 5.43
CA SER A 144 -29.95 9.41 6.53
C SER A 144 -30.95 10.12 7.44
N THR A 145 -31.74 9.37 8.22
CA THR A 145 -32.65 9.95 9.21
C THR A 145 -31.93 10.88 10.19
N GLU A 146 -30.73 10.48 10.65
CA GLU A 146 -29.87 11.28 11.50
C GLU A 146 -29.46 12.59 10.81
N GLN A 147 -28.99 12.53 9.55
CA GLN A 147 -28.63 13.71 8.78
C GLN A 147 -29.80 14.67 8.59
N LYS A 148 -31.02 14.14 8.33
CA LYS A 148 -32.22 14.97 8.24
C LYS A 148 -32.52 15.69 9.56
N GLN A 149 -32.28 15.02 10.69
CA GLN A 149 -32.42 15.62 12.02
C GLN A 149 -31.40 16.72 12.27
N LEU A 150 -30.14 16.50 11.89
CA LEU A 150 -29.09 17.52 11.99
C LEU A 150 -29.40 18.77 11.15
N VAL A 151 -29.98 18.61 9.95
CA VAL A 151 -30.47 19.73 9.14
C VAL A 151 -31.59 20.50 9.85
N ALA A 152 -32.53 19.81 10.51
CA ALA A 152 -33.59 20.44 11.27
C ALA A 152 -33.06 21.20 12.50
N ILE A 153 -32.06 20.65 13.21
CA ILE A 153 -31.36 21.32 14.31
C ILE A 153 -30.67 22.59 13.80
N ALA A 154 -29.91 22.50 12.71
CA ALA A 154 -29.23 23.64 12.11
C ALA A 154 -30.21 24.74 11.66
N ARG A 155 -31.38 24.36 11.10
CA ARG A 155 -32.46 25.30 10.75
C ARG A 155 -32.93 26.12 11.96
N VAL A 156 -33.15 25.45 13.10
CA VAL A 156 -33.56 26.12 14.33
C VAL A 156 -32.44 27.00 14.88
N ALA A 157 -31.20 26.52 14.85
CA ALA A 157 -30.03 27.28 15.29
C ALA A 157 -29.84 28.59 14.49
N ALA A 158 -30.12 28.57 13.18
CA ALA A 158 -30.01 29.74 12.31
C ALA A 158 -31.05 30.84 12.60
N GLY A 159 -32.18 30.50 13.25
CA GLY A 159 -33.37 31.36 13.33
C GLY A 159 -33.53 32.21 14.59
N PHE A 160 -32.54 32.23 15.50
CA PHE A 160 -32.60 32.93 16.79
C PHE A 160 -33.94 32.75 17.55
N PRO A 161 -34.32 31.49 17.84
CA PRO A 161 -35.64 31.16 18.41
C PRO A 161 -35.82 31.73 19.82
N ARG A 162 -37.08 32.03 20.17
CA ARG A 162 -37.52 32.37 21.53
C ARG A 162 -38.09 31.17 22.28
N LEU A 163 -38.71 30.26 21.53
CA LEU A 163 -39.24 28.99 22.00
C LEU A 163 -38.74 27.90 21.06
N ILE A 164 -38.19 26.83 21.60
CA ILE A 164 -37.79 25.64 20.85
C ILE A 164 -38.60 24.46 21.36
N ILE A 165 -39.19 23.71 20.44
CA ILE A 165 -39.87 22.44 20.72
C ILE A 165 -39.04 21.32 20.09
N ILE A 166 -38.65 20.33 20.89
CA ILE A 166 -37.84 19.19 20.45
C ILE A 166 -38.60 17.90 20.75
N GLU A 167 -38.90 17.12 19.72
CA GLU A 167 -39.63 15.85 19.83
C GLU A 167 -38.70 14.65 19.67
N ASN A 168 -38.66 13.80 20.70
CA ASN A 168 -37.99 12.50 20.73
C ASN A 168 -36.61 12.47 20.03
N PRO A 169 -35.68 13.40 20.31
CA PRO A 169 -34.43 13.53 19.56
C PRO A 169 -33.55 12.29 19.66
N GLY A 170 -33.68 11.55 20.77
CA GLY A 170 -32.96 10.30 21.01
C GLY A 170 -33.36 9.13 20.11
N ARG A 171 -34.40 9.23 19.29
CA ARG A 171 -34.79 8.15 18.36
C ARG A 171 -34.07 8.22 17.02
N SER A 172 -33.66 9.42 16.59
CA SER A 172 -33.08 9.66 15.27
C SER A 172 -31.60 10.04 15.30
N LEU A 173 -31.04 10.40 16.47
CA LEU A 173 -29.63 10.76 16.64
C LEU A 173 -28.82 9.67 17.33
N SER A 174 -27.58 9.43 16.89
CA SER A 174 -26.58 8.65 17.63
C SER A 174 -26.05 9.41 18.86
N LEU A 175 -25.44 8.69 19.79
CA LEU A 175 -24.95 9.25 21.06
C LEU A 175 -24.08 10.51 20.91
N PRO A 176 -23.09 10.60 19.99
CA PRO A 176 -22.27 11.81 19.85
C PRO A 176 -23.09 13.05 19.49
N TYR A 177 -24.08 12.90 18.60
CA TYR A 177 -24.95 14.02 18.21
C TYR A 177 -26.01 14.35 19.26
N GLN A 178 -26.41 13.38 20.10
CA GLN A 178 -27.24 13.67 21.27
C GLN A 178 -26.50 14.55 22.27
N GLU A 179 -25.21 14.27 22.54
CA GLU A 179 -24.38 15.12 23.41
C GLU A 179 -24.23 16.54 22.85
N GLN A 180 -24.03 16.68 21.53
CA GLN A 180 -24.00 17.99 20.88
C GLN A 180 -25.33 18.73 21.00
N LEU A 181 -26.47 18.05 20.82
CA LEU A 181 -27.79 18.67 21.02
C LEU A 181 -27.97 19.17 22.45
N LEU A 182 -27.53 18.41 23.46
CA LEU A 182 -27.56 18.84 24.85
C LEU A 182 -26.71 20.10 25.09
N GLN A 183 -25.54 20.21 24.45
CA GLN A 183 -24.71 21.42 24.51
C GLN A 183 -25.42 22.62 23.85
N LEU A 184 -26.08 22.42 22.71
CA LEU A 184 -26.87 23.47 22.05
C LEU A 184 -28.05 23.92 22.89
N MET A 185 -28.73 22.98 23.55
CA MET A 185 -29.81 23.29 24.48
C MET A 185 -29.32 24.18 25.64
N LYS A 186 -28.17 23.85 26.24
CA LYS A 186 -27.56 24.70 27.27
C LYS A 186 -27.24 26.10 26.76
N MET A 187 -26.64 26.21 25.57
CA MET A 187 -26.37 27.51 24.94
C MET A 187 -27.66 28.31 24.68
N TRP A 188 -28.73 27.68 24.20
CA TRP A 188 -30.02 28.33 23.99
C TRP A 188 -30.64 28.77 25.33
N GLN A 189 -30.53 27.94 26.36
CA GLN A 189 -30.98 28.23 27.71
C GLN A 189 -30.28 29.46 28.29
N GLU A 190 -28.96 29.53 28.20
CA GLU A 190 -28.13 30.68 28.63
C GLU A 190 -28.50 31.98 27.91
N ARG A 191 -28.97 31.88 26.66
CA ARG A 191 -29.47 33.02 25.86
C ARG A 191 -30.92 33.39 26.19
N GLY A 192 -31.54 32.75 27.18
CA GLY A 192 -32.91 33.00 27.61
C GLY A 192 -33.99 32.36 26.72
N CYS A 193 -33.62 31.42 25.85
CA CYS A 193 -34.59 30.69 25.04
C CYS A 193 -35.39 29.72 25.92
N MET A 194 -36.70 29.65 25.69
CA MET A 194 -37.57 28.64 26.30
C MET A 194 -37.45 27.33 25.52
N ILE A 195 -37.37 26.19 26.20
CA ILE A 195 -37.26 24.88 25.53
C ILE A 195 -38.32 23.93 26.08
N ILE A 196 -39.05 23.26 25.18
CA ILE A 196 -39.91 22.13 25.49
C ILE A 196 -39.26 20.89 24.89
N LEU A 197 -38.79 19.98 25.75
CA LEU A 197 -38.21 18.70 25.36
C LEU A 197 -39.22 17.58 25.60
N CYS A 198 -39.71 16.96 24.54
CA CYS A 198 -40.55 15.77 24.63
C CYS A 198 -39.69 14.54 24.44
N SER A 199 -39.71 13.62 25.41
CA SER A 199 -38.95 12.38 25.29
C SER A 199 -39.64 11.21 25.97
N THR A 200 -39.66 10.07 25.28
CA THR A 200 -39.97 8.77 25.90
C THR A 200 -38.80 8.22 26.71
N ASN A 201 -37.60 8.82 26.64
CA ASN A 201 -36.46 8.43 27.45
C ASN A 201 -36.32 9.36 28.66
N LEU A 202 -36.60 8.82 29.85
CA LEU A 202 -36.50 9.58 31.10
C LEU A 202 -35.08 10.05 31.39
N ASP A 203 -34.04 9.29 31.02
CA ASP A 203 -32.65 9.71 31.23
C ASP A 203 -32.35 11.03 30.52
N HIS A 204 -32.95 11.26 29.35
CA HIS A 204 -32.79 12.53 28.63
C HIS A 204 -33.52 13.67 29.33
N LEU A 205 -34.71 13.41 29.88
CA LEU A 205 -35.46 14.42 30.62
C LEU A 205 -34.73 14.81 31.91
N PHE A 206 -34.26 13.83 32.69
CA PHE A 206 -33.51 14.10 33.92
C PHE A 206 -32.16 14.77 33.67
N ALA A 207 -31.52 14.50 32.53
CA ALA A 207 -30.24 15.12 32.19
C ALA A 207 -30.36 16.57 31.69
N ALA A 208 -31.52 16.97 31.15
CA ALA A 208 -31.64 18.22 30.39
C ALA A 208 -32.75 19.18 30.85
N ALA A 209 -33.79 18.69 31.54
CA ALA A 209 -34.93 19.51 31.92
C ALA A 209 -34.74 20.11 33.32
N ASP A 210 -35.13 21.38 33.50
CA ASP A 210 -35.23 22.01 34.82
C ASP A 210 -36.47 21.49 35.59
N ARG A 211 -37.51 21.14 34.84
CA ARG A 211 -38.79 20.67 35.35
C ARG A 211 -39.40 19.64 34.43
N ILE A 212 -40.04 18.62 35.00
CA ILE A 212 -40.71 17.55 34.26
C ILE A 212 -42.22 17.63 34.49
N ALA A 213 -42.97 17.74 33.40
CA ALA A 213 -44.42 17.65 33.39
C ALA A 213 -44.86 16.34 32.75
N VAL A 214 -45.88 15.71 33.37
CA VAL A 214 -46.45 14.44 32.90
C VAL A 214 -47.84 14.70 32.37
N LEU A 215 -48.04 14.41 31.08
CA LEU A 215 -49.36 14.42 30.47
C LEU A 215 -49.90 13.00 30.36
N ARG A 216 -51.16 12.79 30.75
CA ARG A 216 -51.85 11.50 30.66
C ARG A 216 -53.33 11.70 30.36
N ASP A 217 -53.83 10.98 29.35
CA ASP A 217 -55.24 11.03 28.92
C ASP A 217 -55.78 12.46 28.70
N GLY A 218 -54.91 13.33 28.17
CA GLY A 218 -55.17 14.74 27.87
C GLY A 218 -55.07 15.69 29.05
N ARG A 219 -54.67 15.23 30.25
CA ARG A 219 -54.56 16.06 31.46
C ARG A 219 -53.12 16.17 31.92
N LEU A 220 -52.79 17.32 32.51
CA LEU A 220 -51.56 17.51 33.26
C LEU A 220 -51.69 16.85 34.62
N ILE A 221 -50.91 15.81 34.87
CA ILE A 221 -50.96 15.00 36.11
C ILE A 221 -49.92 15.48 37.12
N SER A 222 -48.73 15.83 36.64
CA SER A 222 -47.63 16.34 37.45
C SER A 222 -46.90 17.44 36.69
N ASP A 223 -46.33 18.38 37.43
CA ASP A 223 -45.46 19.46 36.95
C ASP A 223 -44.47 19.78 38.09
N THR A 224 -43.34 19.06 38.12
CA THR A 224 -42.43 19.00 39.27
C THR A 224 -40.99 19.33 38.86
N PRO A 225 -40.28 20.19 39.62
CA PRO A 225 -38.85 20.42 39.42
C PRO A 225 -38.08 19.10 39.37
N THR A 226 -37.13 18.99 38.45
CA THR A 226 -36.40 17.72 38.19
C THR A 226 -35.62 17.25 39.42
N ASP A 227 -35.11 18.17 40.23
CA ASP A 227 -34.37 17.91 41.48
C ASP A 227 -35.27 17.46 42.65
N ARG A 228 -36.60 17.54 42.48
CA ARG A 228 -37.61 17.17 43.49
C ARG A 228 -38.44 15.96 43.11
N THR A 229 -38.04 15.23 42.07
CA THR A 229 -38.77 14.05 41.63
C THR A 229 -37.83 12.91 41.26
N SER A 230 -38.31 11.67 41.34
CA SER A 230 -37.54 10.48 40.95
C SER A 230 -38.05 9.84 39.66
N ARG A 231 -37.24 8.96 39.06
CA ARG A 231 -37.64 8.19 37.87
C ARG A 231 -38.90 7.38 38.15
N GLU A 232 -38.98 6.76 39.32
CA GLU A 232 -40.11 5.94 39.76
C GLU A 232 -41.39 6.76 39.86
N GLU A 233 -41.32 7.98 40.42
CA GLU A 233 -42.47 8.88 40.53
C GLU A 233 -42.98 9.33 39.16
N ILE A 234 -42.09 9.67 38.24
CA ILE A 234 -42.47 10.05 36.87
C ILE A 234 -43.09 8.85 36.14
N VAL A 235 -42.51 7.65 36.25
CA VAL A 235 -43.11 6.44 35.66
C VAL A 235 -44.47 6.13 36.28
N ALA A 236 -44.60 6.24 37.61
CA ALA A 236 -45.87 6.07 38.32
C ALA A 236 -46.94 7.04 37.80
N ALA A 237 -46.58 8.30 37.58
CA ALA A 237 -47.48 9.31 37.02
C ALA A 237 -47.87 9.02 35.55
N VAL A 238 -46.93 8.53 34.74
CA VAL A 238 -47.17 8.15 33.32
C VAL A 238 -48.08 6.93 33.22
N VAL A 239 -47.82 5.88 34.01
CA VAL A 239 -48.59 4.63 34.00
C VAL A 239 -49.92 4.78 34.72
N GLY A 240 -49.94 5.56 35.80
CA GLY A 240 -51.14 5.81 36.60
C GLY A 240 -51.32 4.95 37.83
N THR A 241 -50.26 4.33 38.32
CA THR A 241 -50.29 3.40 39.45
C THR A 241 -49.11 3.70 40.37
N ALA A 242 -49.34 3.60 41.68
CA ALA A 242 -48.28 3.68 42.70
C ALA A 242 -47.77 2.28 43.12
N ASP A 243 -48.33 1.22 42.54
CA ASP A 243 -47.96 -0.15 42.86
C ASP A 243 -46.58 -0.49 42.26
N HIS A 244 -45.61 -0.69 43.14
CA HIS A 244 -44.22 -0.99 42.78
C HIS A 244 -44.09 -2.28 41.94
N GLN A 245 -45.00 -3.24 42.13
CA GLN A 245 -45.01 -4.49 41.35
C GLN A 245 -45.40 -4.27 39.89
N GLN A 246 -46.16 -3.21 39.60
CA GLN A 246 -46.57 -2.84 38.24
C GLN A 246 -45.58 -1.86 37.59
N ILE A 247 -44.87 -1.06 38.39
CA ILE A 247 -43.90 -0.06 37.92
C ILE A 247 -42.56 -0.73 37.53
N THR A 248 -42.07 -1.66 38.35
CA THR A 248 -40.74 -2.27 38.19
C THR A 248 -40.54 -2.93 36.80
N PRO A 249 -41.50 -3.71 36.26
CA PRO A 249 -41.35 -4.31 34.94
C PRO A 249 -41.29 -3.28 33.80
N VAL A 250 -41.98 -2.15 33.94
CA VAL A 250 -41.98 -1.06 32.94
C VAL A 250 -40.64 -0.32 32.95
N ILE A 251 -40.11 -0.01 34.13
CA ILE A 251 -38.77 0.57 34.29
C ILE A 251 -37.73 -0.38 33.67
N TRP A 252 -37.80 -1.67 34.00
CA TRP A 252 -36.86 -2.66 33.48
C TRP A 252 -36.97 -2.85 31.97
N ALA A 253 -38.18 -2.81 31.39
CA ALA A 253 -38.37 -2.90 29.95
C ALA A 253 -37.82 -1.67 29.22
N LEU A 254 -38.00 -0.46 29.77
CA LEU A 254 -37.45 0.78 29.22
C LEU A 254 -35.91 0.78 29.26
N ASP A 255 -35.33 0.40 30.39
CA ASP A 255 -33.87 0.32 30.54
C ASP A 255 -33.27 -0.78 29.66
N SER A 256 -33.88 -1.97 29.63
CA SER A 256 -33.40 -3.09 28.81
C SER A 256 -33.46 -2.76 27.32
N PHE A 257 -34.54 -2.13 26.85
CA PHE A 257 -34.67 -1.68 25.47
C PHE A 257 -33.59 -0.67 25.11
N TYR A 258 -33.36 0.33 25.98
CA TYR A 258 -32.36 1.37 25.72
C TYR A 258 -30.92 0.82 25.75
N GLN A 259 -30.60 -0.05 26.71
CA GLN A 259 -29.29 -0.69 26.78
C GLN A 259 -29.03 -1.62 25.58
N ALA A 260 -30.04 -2.38 25.15
CA ALA A 260 -29.95 -3.20 23.95
C ALA A 260 -29.70 -2.33 22.70
N ARG A 261 -30.40 -1.20 22.58
CA ARG A 261 -30.23 -0.28 21.45
C ARG A 261 -28.84 0.36 21.43
N LYS A 262 -28.36 0.85 22.58
CA LYS A 262 -27.01 1.41 22.73
C LYS A 262 -25.92 0.40 22.32
N LYS A 263 -26.08 -0.85 22.73
CA LYS A 263 -25.16 -1.93 22.34
C LYS A 263 -25.22 -2.23 20.84
N ALA A 264 -26.41 -2.23 20.25
CA ALA A 264 -26.60 -2.42 18.80
C ALA A 264 -25.95 -1.29 17.98
N GLU A 265 -26.13 -0.03 18.40
CA GLU A 265 -25.48 1.13 17.77
C GLU A 265 -23.95 1.04 17.83
N MET A 266 -23.38 0.70 19.00
CA MET A 266 -21.93 0.49 19.12
C MET A 266 -21.41 -0.62 18.21
N LEU A 267 -22.13 -1.75 18.14
CA LEU A 267 -21.75 -2.86 17.26
C LEU A 267 -21.78 -2.44 15.79
N HIS A 268 -22.80 -1.68 15.38
CA HIS A 268 -22.91 -1.16 14.02
C HIS A 268 -21.76 -0.21 13.67
N TYR A 269 -21.42 0.72 14.59
CA TYR A 269 -20.29 1.62 14.43
C TYR A 269 -18.97 0.85 14.29
N ASN A 270 -18.71 -0.11 15.18
CA ASN A 270 -17.52 -0.95 15.12
C ASN A 270 -17.45 -1.74 13.81
N GLN A 271 -18.57 -2.28 13.33
CA GLN A 271 -18.64 -2.99 12.07
C GLN A 271 -18.32 -2.09 10.87
N GLN A 272 -18.79 -0.83 10.87
CA GLN A 272 -18.47 0.13 9.82
C GLN A 272 -16.99 0.50 9.82
N MET A 273 -16.39 0.73 10.99
CA MET A 273 -14.97 1.01 11.11
C MET A 273 -14.12 -0.17 10.62
N LEU A 274 -14.45 -1.39 11.04
CA LEU A 274 -13.80 -2.61 10.57
C LEU A 274 -13.89 -2.74 9.04
N LYS A 275 -15.06 -2.50 8.43
CA LYS A 275 -15.22 -2.52 6.96
C LYS A 275 -14.33 -1.47 6.28
N ARG A 276 -14.22 -0.27 6.85
CA ARG A 276 -13.40 0.82 6.30
C ARG A 276 -11.91 0.47 6.38
N ASP A 277 -11.46 -0.12 7.48
CA ASP A 277 -10.08 -0.54 7.65
C ASP A 277 -9.73 -1.73 6.75
N LEU A 278 -10.64 -2.69 6.59
CA LEU A 278 -10.48 -3.80 5.65
C LEU A 278 -10.36 -3.29 4.20
N ALA A 279 -11.17 -2.31 3.81
CA ALA A 279 -11.11 -1.70 2.48
C ALA A 279 -9.79 -0.93 2.25
N LYS A 280 -9.26 -0.25 3.28
CA LYS A 280 -7.93 0.38 3.23
C LYS A 280 -6.80 -0.64 3.12
N GLN A 281 -6.87 -1.75 3.85
CA GLN A 281 -5.87 -2.81 3.74
C GLN A 281 -5.90 -3.48 2.36
N ASP A 282 -7.08 -3.72 1.80
CA ASP A 282 -7.22 -4.31 0.47
C ASP A 282 -6.64 -3.41 -0.64
N SER A 283 -6.86 -2.08 -0.55
CA SER A 283 -6.25 -1.13 -1.49
C SER A 283 -4.73 -1.06 -1.35
N LEU A 284 -4.21 -1.07 -0.11
CA LEU A 284 -2.77 -1.08 0.16
C LEU A 284 -2.11 -2.37 -0.33
N ASN A 285 -2.74 -3.52 -0.10
CA ASN A 285 -2.27 -4.81 -0.58
C ASN A 285 -2.21 -4.86 -2.11
N LYS A 286 -3.23 -4.34 -2.80
CA LYS A 286 -3.21 -4.21 -4.27
C LYS A 286 -2.10 -3.30 -4.77
N GLN A 287 -1.83 -2.18 -4.08
CA GLN A 287 -0.72 -1.29 -4.41
C GLN A 287 0.64 -1.97 -4.20
N LEU A 288 0.84 -2.65 -3.08
CA LEU A 288 2.05 -3.42 -2.78
C LEU A 288 2.30 -4.52 -3.82
N LEU A 289 1.28 -5.31 -4.17
CA LEU A 289 1.40 -6.35 -5.20
C LEU A 289 1.77 -5.76 -6.56
N LYS A 290 1.17 -4.62 -6.94
CA LYS A 290 1.52 -3.92 -8.17
C LYS A 290 2.98 -3.42 -8.15
N GLN A 291 3.42 -2.85 -7.03
CA GLN A 291 4.79 -2.35 -6.88
C GLN A 291 5.81 -3.48 -6.89
N LEU A 292 5.54 -4.59 -6.20
CA LEU A 292 6.37 -5.80 -6.22
C LEU A 292 6.46 -6.38 -7.63
N SER A 293 5.34 -6.49 -8.35
CA SER A 293 5.33 -6.97 -9.74
C SER A 293 6.20 -6.10 -10.65
N LEU A 294 6.13 -4.77 -10.51
CA LEU A 294 6.97 -3.85 -11.28
C LEU A 294 8.46 -3.97 -10.92
N GLN A 295 8.78 -4.16 -9.64
CA GLN A 295 10.16 -4.37 -9.20
C GLN A 295 10.75 -5.69 -9.72
N VAL A 296 9.99 -6.78 -9.68
CA VAL A 296 10.41 -8.08 -10.23
C VAL A 296 10.67 -7.97 -11.73
N GLU A 297 9.76 -7.35 -12.48
CA GLU A 297 9.94 -7.17 -13.93
C GLU A 297 11.18 -6.30 -14.25
N ALA A 298 11.42 -5.24 -13.47
CA ALA A 298 12.61 -4.41 -13.64
C ALA A 298 13.90 -5.19 -13.33
N LEU A 299 13.89 -6.04 -12.29
CA LEU A 299 15.03 -6.87 -11.92
C LEU A 299 15.34 -7.89 -13.02
N ASP A 300 14.32 -8.54 -13.59
CA ASP A 300 14.48 -9.48 -14.69
C ASP A 300 15.09 -8.81 -15.93
N LYS A 301 14.61 -7.62 -16.30
CA LYS A 301 15.18 -6.84 -17.40
C LYS A 301 16.63 -6.46 -17.14
N ALA A 302 16.96 -6.03 -15.92
CA ALA A 302 18.32 -5.69 -15.52
C ALA A 302 19.25 -6.91 -15.58
N ASN A 303 18.79 -8.07 -15.10
CA ASN A 303 19.55 -9.33 -15.16
C ASN A 303 19.84 -9.75 -16.59
N VAL A 304 18.86 -9.69 -17.49
CA VAL A 304 19.07 -9.99 -18.93
C VAL A 304 20.06 -9.01 -19.55
N ALA A 305 19.90 -7.71 -19.30
CA ALA A 305 20.83 -6.69 -19.81
C ALA A 305 22.26 -6.91 -19.30
N LEU A 306 22.42 -7.29 -18.03
CA LEU A 306 23.72 -7.58 -17.44
C LEU A 306 24.36 -8.82 -18.10
N GLN A 307 23.61 -9.90 -18.28
CA GLN A 307 24.09 -11.11 -18.97
C GLN A 307 24.53 -10.81 -20.41
N ASP A 308 23.78 -9.98 -21.14
CA ASP A 308 24.12 -9.58 -22.49
C ASP A 308 25.37 -8.68 -22.53
N ALA A 309 25.49 -7.75 -21.59
CA ALA A 309 26.69 -6.92 -21.45
C ALA A 309 27.93 -7.77 -21.14
N GLN A 310 27.82 -8.73 -20.22
CA GLN A 310 28.90 -9.67 -19.89
C GLN A 310 29.31 -10.52 -21.10
N ARG A 311 28.34 -11.03 -21.87
CA ARG A 311 28.60 -11.76 -23.13
C ARG A 311 29.42 -10.92 -24.10
N ARG A 312 29.03 -9.66 -24.31
CA ARG A 312 29.73 -8.73 -25.22
C ARG A 312 31.16 -8.48 -24.76
N LEU A 313 31.36 -8.15 -23.49
CA LEU A 313 32.69 -7.90 -22.93
C LEU A 313 33.63 -9.10 -23.07
N LEU A 314 33.12 -10.33 -22.86
CA LEU A 314 33.92 -11.54 -23.05
C LEU A 314 34.28 -11.77 -24.52
N THR A 315 33.34 -11.55 -25.44
CA THR A 315 33.62 -11.66 -26.87
C THR A 315 34.62 -10.61 -27.36
N GLU A 316 34.49 -9.36 -26.91
CA GLU A 316 35.41 -8.27 -27.24
C GLU A 316 36.80 -8.55 -26.69
N ARG A 317 36.93 -9.00 -25.43
CA ARG A 317 38.23 -9.38 -24.86
C ARG A 317 38.91 -10.52 -25.60
N GLU A 318 38.16 -11.52 -26.07
CA GLU A 318 38.76 -12.62 -26.83
C GLU A 318 39.17 -12.18 -28.25
N GLN A 319 38.40 -11.30 -28.88
CA GLN A 319 38.78 -10.68 -30.15
C GLN A 319 40.04 -9.82 -30.01
N GLU A 320 40.13 -9.03 -28.94
CA GLU A 320 41.29 -8.20 -28.62
C GLU A 320 42.53 -9.06 -28.39
N ARG A 321 42.42 -10.14 -27.61
CA ARG A 321 43.51 -11.11 -27.43
C ARG A 321 43.95 -11.74 -28.76
N LYS A 322 42.99 -12.06 -29.64
CA LYS A 322 43.27 -12.58 -30.99
C LYS A 322 43.96 -11.54 -31.87
N HIS A 323 43.63 -10.26 -31.72
CA HIS A 323 44.25 -9.17 -32.46
C HIS A 323 45.68 -8.94 -31.98
N LEU A 324 45.88 -8.75 -30.67
CA LEU A 324 47.19 -8.57 -30.06
C LEU A 324 48.13 -9.75 -30.35
N ALA A 325 47.65 -10.99 -30.23
CA ALA A 325 48.47 -12.16 -30.56
C ALA A 325 48.93 -12.17 -32.03
N ARG A 326 48.09 -11.70 -32.96
CA ARG A 326 48.47 -11.54 -34.38
C ARG A 326 49.44 -10.40 -34.58
N GLU A 327 49.20 -9.24 -33.99
CA GLU A 327 50.08 -8.07 -34.11
C GLU A 327 51.49 -8.34 -33.57
N LEU A 328 51.58 -8.95 -32.38
CA LEU A 328 52.86 -9.36 -31.80
C LEU A 328 53.58 -10.40 -32.68
N HIS A 329 52.86 -11.35 -33.26
CA HIS A 329 53.44 -12.41 -34.09
C HIS A 329 53.84 -11.95 -35.49
N ASP A 330 52.98 -11.19 -36.16
CA ASP A 330 53.14 -10.84 -37.56
C ASP A 330 54.01 -9.59 -37.75
N GLN A 331 54.00 -8.65 -36.80
CA GLN A 331 54.80 -7.43 -36.90
C GLN A 331 56.09 -7.55 -36.08
N LEU A 332 56.00 -7.69 -34.74
CA LEU A 332 57.18 -7.56 -33.88
C LEU A 332 58.16 -8.74 -33.98
N ILE A 333 57.66 -9.98 -34.06
CA ILE A 333 58.55 -11.14 -34.23
C ILE A 333 59.24 -11.10 -35.61
N GLN A 334 58.54 -10.68 -36.67
CA GLN A 334 59.13 -10.56 -38.00
C GLN A 334 60.17 -9.43 -38.07
N ASP A 335 59.91 -8.29 -37.43
CA ASP A 335 60.85 -7.17 -37.35
C ASP A 335 62.12 -7.57 -36.58
N LEU A 336 61.97 -8.28 -35.45
CA LEU A 336 63.12 -8.77 -34.67
C LEU A 336 63.90 -9.86 -35.41
N LEU A 337 63.24 -10.74 -36.18
CA LEU A 337 63.91 -11.71 -37.04
C LEU A 337 64.70 -11.01 -38.15
N SER A 338 64.13 -9.99 -38.77
CA SER A 338 64.80 -9.18 -39.80
C SER A 338 66.03 -8.48 -39.24
N LEU A 339 65.92 -7.84 -38.06
CA LEU A 339 67.06 -7.26 -37.35
C LEU A 339 68.13 -8.29 -36.99
N SER A 340 67.72 -9.51 -36.62
CA SER A 340 68.67 -10.61 -36.37
C SER A 340 69.42 -11.03 -37.64
N TYR A 341 68.76 -11.02 -38.80
CA TYR A 341 69.39 -11.35 -40.09
C TYR A 341 70.30 -10.22 -40.59
N GLU A 342 69.92 -8.96 -40.44
CA GLU A 342 70.78 -7.81 -40.77
C GLU A 342 72.05 -7.78 -39.92
N LEU A 343 71.95 -8.09 -38.62
CA LEU A 343 73.12 -8.20 -37.74
C LEU A 343 74.03 -9.38 -38.12
N GLU A 344 73.46 -10.48 -38.61
CA GLU A 344 74.21 -11.63 -39.12
C GLU A 344 74.92 -11.31 -40.45
N ASP A 345 74.27 -10.55 -41.33
CA ASP A 345 74.89 -10.10 -42.58
C ASP A 345 76.05 -9.12 -42.32
N LEU A 346 75.88 -8.20 -41.36
CA LEU A 346 76.95 -7.28 -40.93
C LEU A 346 78.14 -8.00 -40.28
N GLU A 347 77.90 -9.09 -39.55
CA GLU A 347 78.95 -9.96 -38.99
C GLU A 347 79.77 -10.64 -40.09
N ASN A 348 79.14 -11.00 -41.22
CA ASN A 348 79.77 -11.73 -42.32
C ASN A 348 80.39 -10.82 -43.41
N THR A 349 79.94 -9.57 -43.54
CA THR A 349 80.23 -8.72 -44.71
C THR A 349 81.20 -7.55 -44.41
N VAL A 350 81.32 -7.10 -43.15
CA VAL A 350 82.09 -5.88 -42.80
C VAL A 350 83.32 -6.23 -41.95
N GLU A 351 84.53 -5.85 -42.40
CA GLU A 351 85.75 -5.82 -41.57
C GLU A 351 85.66 -4.70 -40.52
N ALA A 352 84.94 -4.95 -39.44
CA ALA A 352 84.75 -4.02 -38.33
C ALA A 352 85.89 -4.14 -37.29
N PRO A 353 86.17 -3.08 -36.48
CA PRO A 353 87.11 -3.15 -35.38
C PRO A 353 86.74 -4.28 -34.39
N PRO A 354 87.72 -5.01 -33.82
CA PRO A 354 87.46 -6.22 -33.01
C PRO A 354 86.55 -5.99 -31.78
N LYS A 355 86.45 -4.74 -31.29
CA LYS A 355 85.51 -4.36 -30.22
C LYS A 355 84.03 -4.40 -30.64
N VAL A 356 83.73 -4.18 -31.91
CA VAL A 356 82.36 -4.16 -32.46
C VAL A 356 81.93 -5.59 -32.80
N THR A 357 82.79 -6.35 -33.47
CA THR A 357 82.56 -7.76 -33.83
C THR A 357 82.33 -8.63 -32.59
N ALA A 358 82.99 -8.34 -31.47
CA ALA A 358 82.77 -9.04 -30.20
C ALA A 358 81.41 -8.73 -29.51
N ARG A 359 80.71 -7.65 -29.89
CA ARG A 359 79.41 -7.27 -29.29
C ARG A 359 78.20 -7.78 -30.06
N ILE A 360 78.34 -8.06 -31.36
CA ILE A 360 77.25 -8.53 -32.23
C ILE A 360 76.64 -9.85 -31.72
N PRO A 361 77.41 -10.88 -31.31
CA PRO A 361 76.84 -12.12 -30.77
C PRO A 361 75.97 -11.88 -29.52
N GLY A 362 76.40 -10.97 -28.64
CA GLY A 362 75.63 -10.60 -27.44
C GLY A 362 74.32 -9.87 -27.76
N MET A 363 74.26 -9.10 -28.84
CA MET A 363 73.02 -8.45 -29.32
C MET A 363 72.08 -9.46 -29.97
N ARG A 364 72.60 -10.37 -30.82
CA ARG A 364 71.82 -11.46 -31.42
C ARG A 364 71.20 -12.37 -30.36
N GLU A 365 71.95 -12.70 -29.30
CA GLU A 365 71.44 -13.50 -28.19
C GLU A 365 70.33 -12.78 -27.39
N HIS A 366 70.42 -11.46 -27.22
CA HIS A 366 69.32 -10.69 -26.63
C HIS A 366 68.08 -10.67 -27.51
N ILE A 367 68.23 -10.53 -28.84
CA ILE A 367 67.11 -10.57 -29.79
C ILE A 367 66.43 -11.95 -29.78
N ARG A 368 67.21 -13.04 -29.77
CA ARG A 368 66.66 -14.41 -29.64
C ARG A 368 65.86 -14.59 -28.36
N ARG A 369 66.40 -14.16 -27.21
CA ARG A 369 65.67 -14.19 -25.94
C ARG A 369 64.38 -13.37 -25.99
N MET A 370 64.39 -12.18 -26.60
CA MET A 370 63.17 -11.37 -26.79
C MET A 370 62.14 -12.06 -27.68
N ILE A 371 62.56 -12.72 -28.76
CA ILE A 371 61.67 -13.49 -29.64
C ILE A 371 61.03 -14.66 -28.87
N ASP A 372 61.81 -15.38 -28.07
CA ASP A 372 61.29 -16.50 -27.28
C ASP A 372 60.33 -16.02 -26.18
N ASP A 373 60.63 -14.89 -25.54
CA ASP A 373 59.74 -14.25 -24.58
C ASP A 373 58.42 -13.78 -25.24
N LEU A 374 58.49 -13.17 -26.44
CA LEU A 374 57.31 -12.77 -27.22
C LEU A 374 56.48 -13.96 -27.68
N ARG A 375 57.11 -15.05 -28.13
CA ARG A 375 56.40 -16.30 -28.47
C ARG A 375 55.68 -16.89 -27.26
N ARG A 376 56.30 -16.84 -26.08
CA ARG A 376 55.68 -17.26 -24.82
C ARG A 376 54.48 -16.37 -24.46
N ILE A 377 54.60 -15.05 -24.61
CA ILE A 377 53.50 -14.10 -24.38
C ILE A 377 52.34 -14.36 -25.35
N CYS A 378 52.64 -14.56 -26.64
CA CYS A 378 51.64 -14.90 -27.66
C CYS A 378 50.92 -16.21 -27.31
N GLY A 379 51.66 -17.26 -26.92
CA GLY A 379 51.08 -18.54 -26.50
C GLY A 379 50.13 -18.44 -25.30
N ASN A 380 50.43 -17.54 -24.35
CA ASN A 380 49.55 -17.28 -23.20
C ASN A 380 48.31 -16.45 -23.57
N LEU A 381 48.47 -15.48 -24.48
CA LEU A 381 47.39 -14.65 -24.99
C LEU A 381 46.40 -15.45 -25.86
N ARG A 382 46.90 -16.30 -26.77
CA ARG A 382 46.13 -17.26 -27.56
C ARG A 382 47.07 -18.35 -28.10
N PRO A 383 46.91 -19.62 -27.71
CA PRO A 383 47.76 -20.68 -28.21
C PRO A 383 47.55 -20.88 -29.72
N PRO A 384 48.60 -20.74 -30.56
CA PRO A 384 48.49 -20.96 -32.01
C PRO A 384 48.20 -22.43 -32.37
N THR A 385 48.41 -23.34 -31.41
CA THR A 385 48.11 -24.77 -31.50
C THR A 385 46.61 -25.08 -31.51
N ILE A 386 45.75 -24.20 -30.96
CA ILE A 386 44.27 -24.39 -31.05
C ILE A 386 43.81 -24.25 -32.50
N ASP A 387 44.33 -23.25 -33.21
CA ASP A 387 43.94 -22.96 -34.59
C ASP A 387 44.38 -24.09 -35.54
N SER A 388 45.58 -24.66 -35.33
CA SER A 388 46.19 -25.69 -36.19
C SER A 388 45.91 -27.14 -35.79
N LEU A 389 45.91 -27.47 -34.49
CA LEU A 389 45.83 -28.84 -33.96
C LEU A 389 44.59 -29.09 -33.09
N GLY A 390 43.80 -28.05 -32.77
CA GLY A 390 42.58 -28.15 -31.97
C GLY A 390 42.84 -28.29 -30.48
N LEU A 391 41.76 -28.51 -29.72
CA LEU A 391 41.80 -28.59 -28.26
C LEU A 391 42.83 -29.62 -27.74
N ASP A 392 42.87 -30.81 -28.35
CA ASP A 392 43.74 -31.91 -27.90
C ASP A 392 45.23 -31.55 -27.98
N GLY A 393 45.65 -30.97 -29.11
CA GLY A 393 47.03 -30.55 -29.31
C GLY A 393 47.43 -29.39 -28.40
N ALA A 394 46.52 -28.44 -28.21
CA ALA A 394 46.75 -27.29 -27.34
C ALA A 394 46.86 -27.67 -25.86
N LEU A 395 45.99 -28.56 -25.36
CA LEU A 395 46.05 -29.03 -23.98
C LEU A 395 47.29 -29.86 -23.72
N LYS A 396 47.67 -30.77 -24.62
CA LYS A 396 48.90 -31.57 -24.49
C LYS A 396 50.14 -30.68 -24.40
N SER A 397 50.26 -29.70 -25.31
CA SER A 397 51.38 -28.77 -25.31
C SER A 397 51.40 -27.87 -24.07
N TYR A 398 50.25 -27.34 -23.66
CA TYR A 398 50.15 -26.47 -22.49
C TYR A 398 50.49 -27.22 -21.19
N VAL A 399 49.93 -28.41 -21.01
CA VAL A 399 50.14 -29.23 -19.80
C VAL A 399 51.59 -29.69 -19.69
N ALA A 400 52.22 -30.12 -20.79
CA ALA A 400 53.63 -30.52 -20.79
C ALA A 400 54.54 -29.35 -20.36
N ASN A 401 54.38 -28.18 -21.00
CA ASN A 401 55.15 -26.98 -20.65
C ASN A 401 54.89 -26.52 -19.21
N TRP A 402 53.64 -26.61 -18.75
CA TRP A 402 53.27 -26.23 -17.38
C TRP A 402 53.85 -27.18 -16.34
N SER A 403 53.87 -28.49 -16.60
CA SER A 403 54.46 -29.50 -15.71
C SER A 403 55.97 -29.34 -15.60
N GLU A 404 56.66 -29.08 -16.72
CA GLU A 404 58.10 -28.81 -16.74
C GLU A 404 58.48 -27.54 -15.95
N GLN A 405 57.65 -26.50 -16.04
CA GLN A 405 57.91 -25.23 -15.35
C GLN A 405 57.58 -25.25 -13.85
N THR A 406 56.57 -26.02 -13.45
CA THR A 406 56.10 -26.04 -12.05
C THR A 406 56.64 -27.21 -11.25
N GLY A 407 57.12 -28.27 -11.91
CA GLY A 407 57.55 -29.52 -11.28
C GLY A 407 56.39 -30.39 -10.76
N ILE A 408 55.13 -30.01 -11.02
CA ILE A 408 53.94 -30.75 -10.62
C ILE A 408 53.56 -31.73 -11.73
N ALA A 409 53.33 -32.99 -11.39
CA ALA A 409 52.96 -34.01 -12.36
C ALA A 409 51.49 -33.86 -12.78
N VAL A 410 51.24 -33.76 -14.10
CA VAL A 410 49.86 -33.66 -14.64
C VAL A 410 49.53 -34.86 -15.51
N GLU A 411 48.45 -35.56 -15.16
CA GLU A 411 47.87 -36.61 -15.98
C GLU A 411 46.75 -36.05 -16.85
N LEU A 412 46.86 -36.22 -18.17
CA LEU A 412 45.90 -35.69 -19.14
C LEU A 412 45.15 -36.82 -19.85
N ASN A 413 43.87 -36.96 -19.52
CA ASN A 413 42.97 -37.98 -20.04
C ASN A 413 41.97 -37.37 -21.04
N LEU A 414 42.29 -37.48 -22.34
CA LEU A 414 41.45 -36.97 -23.43
C LEU A 414 40.78 -38.13 -24.16
N ASP A 415 39.45 -38.11 -24.25
CA ASP A 415 38.69 -39.06 -25.05
C ASP A 415 38.91 -38.80 -26.56
N PRO A 416 39.43 -39.77 -27.34
CA PRO A 416 39.70 -39.60 -28.77
C PRO A 416 38.43 -39.33 -29.61
N ASN A 417 37.23 -39.53 -29.05
CA ASN A 417 35.95 -39.27 -29.71
C ASN A 417 35.43 -37.83 -29.58
N VAL A 418 36.15 -36.94 -28.88
CA VAL A 418 35.78 -35.52 -28.74
C VAL A 418 35.84 -34.80 -30.09
N GLY A 419 36.92 -34.99 -30.86
CA GLY A 419 37.09 -34.38 -32.18
C GLY A 419 37.12 -32.84 -32.17
N ARG A 420 37.04 -32.21 -33.36
CA ARG A 420 36.98 -30.74 -33.49
C ARG A 420 35.64 -30.19 -33.02
N LEU A 421 35.68 -29.23 -32.10
CA LEU A 421 34.52 -28.51 -31.58
C LEU A 421 34.51 -27.09 -32.18
N PRO A 422 33.39 -26.35 -32.09
CA PRO A 422 33.37 -24.92 -32.42
C PRO A 422 34.48 -24.17 -31.67
N GLU A 423 35.18 -23.25 -32.34
CA GLU A 423 36.31 -22.46 -31.79
C GLU A 423 35.99 -21.87 -30.41
N LYS A 424 34.76 -21.37 -30.22
CA LYS A 424 34.30 -20.81 -28.94
C LYS A 424 34.29 -21.82 -27.78
N ILE A 425 33.95 -23.08 -28.04
CA ILE A 425 33.92 -24.15 -27.04
C ILE A 425 35.34 -24.64 -26.75
N GLU A 426 36.18 -24.83 -27.78
CA GLU A 426 37.59 -25.22 -27.61
C GLU A 426 38.36 -24.19 -26.78
N LEU A 427 38.21 -22.90 -27.10
CA LEU A 427 38.82 -21.81 -26.34
C LEU A 427 38.28 -21.76 -24.90
N SER A 428 36.98 -21.93 -24.70
CA SER A 428 36.40 -21.87 -23.35
C SER A 428 36.90 -23.01 -22.47
N ILE A 429 36.94 -24.24 -22.99
CA ILE A 429 37.50 -25.40 -22.27
C ILE A 429 38.97 -25.17 -21.95
N PHE A 430 39.76 -24.72 -22.93
CA PHE A 430 41.18 -24.41 -22.73
C PHE A 430 41.39 -23.37 -21.62
N ARG A 431 40.58 -22.30 -21.59
CA ARG A 431 40.66 -21.26 -20.55
C ARG A 431 40.27 -21.77 -19.18
N ILE A 432 39.27 -22.66 -19.09
CA ILE A 432 38.89 -23.28 -17.82
C ILE A 432 40.05 -24.14 -17.30
N VAL A 433 40.72 -24.92 -18.17
CA VAL A 433 41.93 -25.67 -17.79
C VAL A 433 43.06 -24.75 -17.37
N GLN A 434 43.31 -23.68 -18.13
CA GLN A 434 44.35 -22.69 -17.84
C GLN A 434 44.15 -22.04 -16.47
N GLU A 435 42.92 -21.60 -16.19
CA GLU A 435 42.56 -20.96 -14.92
C GLU A 435 42.60 -21.96 -13.76
N GLY A 436 42.09 -23.19 -13.97
CA GLY A 436 42.15 -24.27 -12.98
C GLY A 436 43.59 -24.61 -12.59
N LEU A 437 44.48 -24.84 -13.55
CA LEU A 437 45.90 -25.11 -13.29
C LEU A 437 46.62 -23.91 -12.66
N SER A 438 46.27 -22.68 -13.06
CA SER A 438 46.80 -21.47 -12.42
C SER A 438 46.40 -21.38 -10.95
N ASN A 439 45.15 -21.72 -10.61
CA ASN A 439 44.66 -21.73 -9.24
C ASN A 439 45.35 -22.81 -8.41
N ILE A 440 45.52 -24.02 -8.96
CA ILE A 440 46.23 -25.11 -8.28
C ILE A 440 47.66 -24.68 -7.93
N ARG A 441 48.40 -24.08 -8.87
CA ARG A 441 49.76 -23.57 -8.61
C ARG A 441 49.81 -22.52 -7.50
N LYS A 442 48.81 -21.62 -7.47
CA LYS A 442 48.81 -20.47 -6.55
C LYS A 442 48.29 -20.82 -5.16
N HIS A 443 47.42 -21.82 -5.04
CA HIS A 443 46.57 -21.98 -3.86
C HIS A 443 46.46 -23.42 -3.32
N ALA A 444 46.74 -24.47 -4.12
CA ALA A 444 46.45 -25.84 -3.68
C ALA A 444 47.64 -26.58 -3.06
N ASN A 445 48.89 -26.12 -3.23
CA ASN A 445 50.09 -26.86 -2.81
C ASN A 445 50.10 -28.35 -3.26
N ALA A 446 49.55 -28.62 -4.44
CA ALA A 446 49.37 -29.96 -4.98
C ALA A 446 50.68 -30.51 -5.57
N SER A 447 50.86 -31.83 -5.49
CA SER A 447 51.96 -32.56 -6.12
C SER A 447 51.53 -33.30 -7.39
N HIS A 448 50.22 -33.51 -7.57
CA HIS A 448 49.65 -34.21 -8.71
C HIS A 448 48.29 -33.64 -9.11
N VAL A 449 48.05 -33.55 -10.42
CA VAL A 449 46.79 -33.06 -11.01
C VAL A 449 46.32 -33.99 -12.11
N VAL A 450 45.03 -34.27 -12.14
CA VAL A 450 44.36 -35.03 -13.21
C VAL A 450 43.40 -34.11 -13.95
N VAL A 451 43.60 -33.98 -15.26
CA VAL A 451 42.68 -33.28 -16.16
C VAL A 451 42.05 -34.30 -17.09
N SER A 452 40.72 -34.41 -17.05
CA SER A 452 39.97 -35.29 -17.96
C SER A 452 38.97 -34.49 -18.79
N VAL A 453 38.89 -34.82 -20.08
CA VAL A 453 37.84 -34.32 -20.99
C VAL A 453 37.25 -35.54 -21.68
N THR A 454 36.00 -35.84 -21.36
CA THR A 454 35.30 -37.04 -21.82
C THR A 454 33.94 -36.67 -22.41
N ARG A 455 33.48 -37.48 -23.36
CA ARG A 455 32.14 -37.31 -23.93
C ARG A 455 31.16 -38.25 -23.26
N THR A 456 30.39 -37.75 -22.29
CA THR A 456 29.40 -38.56 -21.55
C THR A 456 28.16 -38.89 -22.39
N SER A 457 27.78 -38.03 -23.34
CA SER A 457 26.68 -38.31 -24.28
C SER A 457 26.90 -37.63 -25.64
N PRO A 458 26.11 -37.96 -26.68
CA PRO A 458 26.19 -37.27 -27.97
C PRO A 458 25.98 -35.75 -27.86
N ARG A 459 25.39 -35.29 -26.76
CA ARG A 459 25.01 -33.90 -26.49
C ARG A 459 25.73 -33.26 -25.31
N MET A 460 26.61 -33.96 -24.59
CA MET A 460 27.25 -33.45 -23.39
C MET A 460 28.73 -33.82 -23.34
N LEU A 461 29.57 -32.81 -23.08
CA LEU A 461 30.97 -32.96 -22.75
C LEU A 461 31.13 -32.79 -21.24
N LYS A 462 31.85 -33.70 -20.60
CA LYS A 462 32.22 -33.63 -19.19
C LYS A 462 33.71 -33.40 -19.09
N MET A 463 34.08 -32.33 -18.42
CA MET A 463 35.44 -31.97 -18.08
C MET A 463 35.61 -32.05 -16.57
N THR A 464 36.69 -32.64 -16.10
CA THR A 464 37.02 -32.72 -14.68
C THR A 464 38.47 -32.30 -14.48
N ILE A 465 38.71 -31.36 -13.56
CA ILE A 465 40.04 -31.06 -13.03
C ILE A 465 40.05 -31.51 -11.58
N THR A 466 41.04 -32.31 -11.22
CA THR A 466 41.21 -32.84 -9.87
C THR A 466 42.64 -32.61 -9.43
N ASP A 467 42.85 -32.08 -8.23
CA ASP A 467 44.15 -32.00 -7.58
C ASP A 467 44.17 -32.80 -6.26
N ASN A 468 45.37 -33.08 -5.75
CA ASN A 468 45.60 -33.76 -4.47
C ASN A 468 46.07 -32.81 -3.35
N GLY A 469 45.80 -31.52 -3.48
CA GLY A 469 46.30 -30.47 -2.62
C GLY A 469 45.35 -30.12 -1.46
N GLU A 470 45.35 -28.84 -1.07
CA GLU A 470 44.41 -28.29 -0.09
C GLU A 470 43.08 -27.93 -0.79
N GLY A 471 41.97 -28.49 -0.27
CA GLY A 471 40.61 -28.22 -0.76
C GLY A 471 40.05 -26.87 -0.30
N LEU A 472 38.78 -26.61 -0.62
CA LEU A 472 38.06 -25.41 -0.18
C LEU A 472 37.62 -25.54 1.30
N HIS A 473 37.60 -24.43 2.06
CA HIS A 473 37.12 -24.41 3.45
C HIS A 473 35.62 -24.78 3.55
N GLU A 474 35.18 -25.40 4.65
CA GLU A 474 33.81 -25.93 4.83
C GLU A 474 32.66 -24.88 4.75
N ASP A 475 32.94 -23.58 4.94
CA ASP A 475 31.98 -22.47 4.85
C ASP A 475 31.86 -21.85 3.44
N PHE A 476 32.21 -22.59 2.38
CA PHE A 476 32.29 -22.06 1.02
C PHE A 476 30.90 -21.93 0.34
N ASP A 477 30.38 -20.70 0.26
CA ASP A 477 29.18 -20.36 -0.53
C ASP A 477 29.54 -19.81 -1.92
N LEU A 478 29.04 -20.48 -2.97
CA LEU A 478 29.16 -20.07 -4.38
C LEU A 478 28.63 -18.65 -4.64
N GLY A 479 27.64 -18.18 -3.87
CA GLY A 479 27.08 -16.83 -3.97
C GLY A 479 28.01 -15.71 -3.47
N GLY A 480 29.04 -16.05 -2.66
CA GLY A 480 29.96 -15.11 -2.01
C GLY A 480 31.29 -14.86 -2.73
N LEU A 481 31.55 -15.55 -3.85
CA LEU A 481 32.84 -15.58 -4.58
C LEU A 481 33.47 -14.21 -4.85
N GLY A 482 32.65 -13.17 -5.09
CA GLY A 482 33.12 -11.80 -5.34
C GLY A 482 33.64 -11.06 -4.10
N ARG A 483 33.21 -11.42 -2.88
CA ARG A 483 33.64 -10.75 -1.63
C ARG A 483 34.93 -11.31 -1.04
N MET A 484 35.26 -12.57 -1.35
CA MET A 484 36.44 -13.28 -0.83
C MET A 484 37.66 -13.25 -1.77
N GLY A 485 37.60 -12.51 -2.89
CA GLY A 485 38.76 -12.30 -3.77
C GLY A 485 39.12 -13.49 -4.68
N HIS A 486 38.27 -14.51 -4.77
CA HIS A 486 38.46 -15.69 -5.63
C HIS A 486 37.94 -15.46 -7.06
N PHE A 487 38.46 -14.42 -7.73
CA PHE A 487 38.04 -13.99 -9.07
C PHE A 487 38.24 -15.07 -10.16
N GLY A 488 39.19 -16.00 -9.97
CA GLY A 488 39.46 -17.07 -10.94
C GLY A 488 38.33 -18.10 -11.05
N LEU A 489 37.78 -18.55 -9.91
CA LEU A 489 36.67 -19.51 -9.89
C LEU A 489 35.35 -18.86 -10.35
N LEU A 490 35.15 -17.57 -10.05
CA LEU A 490 34.03 -16.78 -10.57
C LEU A 490 34.09 -16.67 -12.11
N GLY A 491 35.28 -16.45 -12.67
CA GLY A 491 35.45 -16.42 -14.13
C GLY A 491 35.20 -17.77 -14.81
N VAL A 492 35.42 -18.89 -14.09
CA VAL A 492 35.11 -20.24 -14.57
C VAL A 492 33.60 -20.49 -14.53
N THR A 493 32.93 -20.18 -13.41
CA THR A 493 31.47 -20.36 -13.27
C THR A 493 30.70 -19.50 -14.29
N GLU A 494 31.10 -18.26 -14.50
CA GLU A 494 30.53 -17.36 -15.52
C GLU A 494 30.67 -17.93 -16.94
N ARG A 495 31.84 -18.44 -17.32
CA ARG A 495 32.04 -19.06 -18.65
C ARG A 495 31.18 -20.29 -18.87
N VAL A 496 31.03 -21.15 -17.86
CA VAL A 496 30.22 -22.37 -17.96
C VAL A 496 28.73 -22.01 -18.11
N ALA A 497 28.24 -21.06 -17.32
CA ALA A 497 26.86 -20.58 -17.41
C ALA A 497 26.54 -19.98 -18.79
N LEU A 498 27.48 -19.24 -19.38
CA LEU A 498 27.33 -18.66 -20.73
C LEU A 498 27.25 -19.70 -21.85
N MET A 499 27.84 -20.87 -21.66
CA MET A 499 27.72 -22.01 -22.57
C MET A 499 26.47 -22.86 -22.29
N GLY A 500 25.62 -22.47 -21.34
CA GLY A 500 24.46 -23.26 -20.90
C GLY A 500 24.85 -24.55 -20.17
N GLY A 501 26.08 -24.61 -19.65
CA GLY A 501 26.60 -25.74 -18.90
C GLY A 501 26.31 -25.68 -17.41
N ARG A 502 26.66 -26.75 -16.70
CA ARG A 502 26.63 -26.82 -15.23
C ARG A 502 28.03 -27.03 -14.70
N ILE A 503 28.30 -26.45 -13.54
CA ILE A 503 29.55 -26.61 -12.80
C ILE A 503 29.24 -27.13 -11.41
N ASP A 504 30.05 -28.07 -10.96
CA ASP A 504 30.02 -28.62 -9.62
C ASP A 504 31.44 -28.55 -9.04
N LEU A 505 31.53 -28.06 -7.79
CA LEU A 505 32.78 -27.88 -7.06
C LEU A 505 32.68 -28.72 -5.79
N GLY A 506 33.60 -29.66 -5.61
CA GLY A 506 33.60 -30.54 -4.44
C GLY A 506 35.01 -30.84 -3.95
N ASN A 507 35.17 -30.96 -2.64
CA ASN A 507 36.41 -31.44 -2.05
C ASN A 507 36.50 -32.96 -2.17
N GLN A 508 37.70 -33.48 -2.44
CA GLN A 508 37.91 -34.92 -2.50
C GLN A 508 38.05 -35.53 -1.10
N PRO A 509 37.61 -36.78 -0.89
CA PRO A 509 37.71 -37.47 0.41
C PRO A 509 39.14 -37.62 0.97
N GLY A 510 40.18 -37.44 0.14
CA GLY A 510 41.60 -37.54 0.49
C GLY A 510 42.38 -36.23 0.49
N GLY A 511 41.69 -35.07 0.39
CA GLY A 511 42.30 -33.76 0.16
C GLY A 511 42.31 -33.36 -1.31
N GLY A 512 42.18 -32.06 -1.59
CA GLY A 512 42.19 -31.46 -2.93
C GLY A 512 40.81 -31.08 -3.46
N LEU A 513 40.79 -30.29 -4.54
CA LEU A 513 39.57 -29.78 -5.16
C LEU A 513 39.24 -30.54 -6.44
N GLN A 514 37.96 -30.85 -6.64
CA GLN A 514 37.40 -31.34 -7.88
C GLN A 514 36.52 -30.26 -8.51
N ILE A 515 36.88 -29.86 -9.72
CA ILE A 515 36.07 -28.99 -10.58
C ILE A 515 35.48 -29.86 -11.69
N GLN A 516 34.17 -30.09 -11.63
CA GLN A 516 33.43 -30.80 -12.67
C GLN A 516 32.60 -29.82 -13.49
N VAL A 517 32.77 -29.85 -14.81
CA VAL A 517 32.09 -28.96 -15.75
C VAL A 517 31.39 -29.81 -16.81
N GLU A 518 30.10 -29.57 -17.01
CA GLU A 518 29.27 -30.23 -18.02
C GLU A 518 28.77 -29.21 -19.03
N ILE A 519 29.15 -29.36 -20.30
CA ILE A 519 28.83 -28.41 -21.37
C ILE A 519 27.98 -29.09 -22.44
N PRO A 520 26.82 -28.51 -22.82
CA PRO A 520 26.03 -29.03 -23.93
C PRO A 520 26.74 -28.81 -25.28
N HIS A 521 26.77 -29.84 -26.12
CA HIS A 521 27.43 -29.83 -27.43
C HIS A 521 26.51 -30.35 -28.55
N SER A 522 26.66 -29.82 -29.76
CA SER A 522 25.84 -30.18 -30.93
C SER A 522 26.18 -31.56 -31.51
N ARG A 523 25.20 -32.24 -32.11
CA ARG A 523 25.33 -33.59 -32.70
C ARG A 523 26.33 -33.60 -33.87
N ARG A 524 27.28 -34.55 -33.87
CA ARG A 524 28.08 -34.88 -35.06
C ARG A 524 27.19 -35.76 -35.97
N LYS A 525 26.96 -35.39 -37.23
CA LYS A 525 26.39 -36.33 -38.22
C LYS A 525 27.43 -37.45 -38.46
N PRO A 526 27.05 -38.75 -38.43
CA PRO A 526 27.96 -39.80 -38.82
C PRO A 526 28.31 -39.66 -40.30
N ALA A 527 29.58 -39.88 -40.64
CA ALA A 527 30.04 -39.91 -42.02
C ALA A 527 29.46 -41.16 -42.72
N GLY A 528 28.73 -40.95 -43.82
CA GLY A 528 28.32 -42.01 -44.75
C GLY A 528 26.87 -42.47 -44.65
N VAL A 529 25.94 -41.72 -45.25
CA VAL A 529 24.84 -42.28 -46.08
C VAL A 529 24.55 -41.23 -47.17
N ALA A 530 24.73 -41.61 -48.43
CA ALA A 530 24.38 -40.80 -49.58
C ALA A 530 22.89 -40.44 -49.55
N SER A 531 22.58 -39.17 -49.73
CA SER A 531 21.22 -38.67 -49.91
C SER A 531 20.66 -39.17 -51.25
N LEU A 532 19.87 -40.23 -51.21
CA LEU A 532 18.85 -40.48 -52.23
C LEU A 532 17.78 -39.39 -52.08
N GLY A 533 17.71 -38.53 -53.09
CA GLY A 533 16.67 -37.52 -53.20
C GLY A 533 15.31 -38.18 -53.43
N ALA A 534 14.32 -37.77 -52.64
CA ALA A 534 12.92 -37.92 -52.99
C ALA A 534 12.45 -36.55 -53.47
N GLY A 535 12.13 -36.49 -54.77
CA GLY A 535 11.38 -35.40 -55.37
C GLY A 535 9.89 -35.56 -55.11
N HIS A 536 9.23 -34.42 -55.32
CA HIS A 536 7.79 -34.12 -55.30
C HIS A 536 7.11 -33.98 -53.94
#